data_AF-A0A521PXW3-F1
#
_entry.id   AF-A0A521PXW3-F1
#
_cell.length_a   1.000
_cell.length_b   1.000
_cell.length_c   1.000
_cell.angle_alpha   90.00
_cell.angle_beta   90.00
_cell.angle_gamma   90.00
#
_symmetry.space_group_name_H-M   'P 1'
#
loop_
_entity.id
_entity.type
_entity.pdbx_description
1 polymer ?
#
loop_
_entity_poly.entity_id
_entity_poly.type
_entity_poly.pdbx_seq_one_letter_code
_entity_poly.pdbx_strand_id
1 'polypeptide(L)'
;MQRVLQRHHLTTHTPKPCHHASRPHPDATSPDAVHATDIITRWMTGGAVVQTFNTVDVSSNDASSTSHAAKTAAAACAHFLHTWQQLGVPEVAQCDNESACSGGNHPWGLGKVVRLCLSLGIDVLFIPLGEADYHSPVETFNHLWAQRCWGRHHFTRRRDVSRVQRTFLAWYRSQYIAPRQVDTPERMRLGARRHTLASPDATGLPHRLPICAGRVHAVRRVSQAGRVSLLNQSLRVGKRSRARYVWLM
;
A
#
# COMPACT_ATOMS: atom_id res chain seq x y z
N MET A 1 -14.46 -10.36 16.46
CA MET A 1 -15.39 -9.22 16.36
C MET A 1 -16.44 -9.39 15.26
N GLN A 2 -16.05 -9.69 14.01
CA GLN A 2 -16.99 -9.89 12.89
C GLN A 2 -18.01 -11.03 13.10
N ARG A 3 -17.61 -12.15 13.72
CA ARG A 3 -18.52 -13.25 14.11
C ARG A 3 -19.60 -12.84 15.12
N VAL A 4 -19.30 -11.89 16.01
CA VAL A 4 -20.26 -11.39 17.01
C VAL A 4 -21.29 -10.47 16.35
N LEU A 5 -20.82 -9.60 15.44
CA LEU A 5 -21.70 -8.70 14.68
C LEU A 5 -22.63 -9.43 13.71
N GLN A 6 -22.15 -10.52 13.08
CA GLN A 6 -22.99 -11.41 12.26
C GLN A 6 -24.09 -12.08 13.09
N ARG A 7 -23.76 -12.53 14.31
CA ARG A 7 -24.69 -13.22 15.21
C ARG A 7 -25.83 -12.32 15.70
N HIS A 8 -25.61 -11.00 15.72
CA HIS A 8 -26.61 -10.00 16.11
C HIS A 8 -27.26 -9.30 14.91
N HIS A 9 -27.09 -9.80 13.69
CA HIS A 9 -27.63 -9.20 12.45
C HIS A 9 -27.22 -7.72 12.24
N LEU A 10 -26.11 -7.29 12.87
CA LEU A 10 -25.58 -5.92 12.75
C LEU A 10 -24.60 -5.79 11.56
N THR A 11 -24.47 -6.83 10.74
CA THR A 11 -23.75 -6.77 9.47
C THR A 11 -24.72 -6.47 8.33
N THR A 12 -24.74 -5.23 7.88
CA THR A 12 -25.31 -4.86 6.58
C THR A 12 -24.37 -5.33 5.47
N HIS A 13 -24.58 -6.56 4.97
CA HIS A 13 -24.00 -6.96 3.71
C HIS A 13 -24.67 -6.15 2.60
N THR A 14 -24.04 -5.04 2.23
CA THR A 14 -24.40 -4.36 0.98
C THR A 14 -23.96 -5.32 -0.14
N PRO A 15 -24.86 -5.79 -1.01
CA PRO A 15 -24.47 -6.67 -2.11
C PRO A 15 -23.38 -5.98 -2.93
N LYS A 16 -22.24 -6.67 -3.14
CA LYS A 16 -21.21 -6.25 -4.10
C LYS A 16 -21.91 -6.15 -5.46
N PRO A 17 -21.98 -4.98 -6.10
CA PRO A 17 -22.59 -4.87 -7.42
C PRO A 17 -21.81 -5.72 -8.42
N CYS A 18 -22.54 -6.41 -9.31
CA CYS A 18 -21.98 -7.22 -10.38
C CYS A 18 -20.98 -6.44 -11.27
N HIS A 19 -19.94 -7.18 -11.65
CA HIS A 19 -18.70 -6.75 -12.29
C HIS A 19 -18.89 -6.35 -13.76
N HIS A 20 -19.17 -5.08 -14.07
CA HIS A 20 -18.95 -4.53 -15.43
C HIS A 20 -18.52 -3.05 -15.48
N ALA A 21 -18.31 -2.41 -14.32
CA ALA A 21 -17.74 -1.06 -14.33
C ALA A 21 -16.23 -1.15 -14.58
N SER A 22 -15.74 -0.51 -15.65
CA SER A 22 -14.30 -0.31 -15.86
C SER A 22 -13.66 0.24 -14.58
N ARG A 23 -12.57 -0.42 -14.15
CA ARG A 23 -11.82 -0.12 -12.94
C ARG A 23 -10.46 0.42 -13.38
N PRO A 24 -10.29 1.76 -13.47
CA PRO A 24 -9.05 2.32 -13.96
C PRO A 24 -7.94 2.02 -12.95
N HIS A 25 -6.82 1.51 -13.44
CA HIS A 25 -5.61 1.22 -12.67
C HIS A 25 -4.42 1.57 -13.56
N PRO A 26 -3.29 2.07 -13.01
CA PRO A 26 -2.10 2.32 -13.82
C PRO A 26 -1.59 1.02 -14.45
N ASP A 27 -0.96 1.13 -15.62
CA ASP A 27 -0.31 0.01 -16.27
C ASP A 27 0.92 -0.40 -15.45
N ALA A 28 0.88 -1.58 -14.86
CA ALA A 28 1.97 -2.14 -14.06
C ALA A 28 2.68 -3.25 -14.86
N THR A 29 3.23 -2.90 -16.02
CA THR A 29 3.79 -3.86 -16.99
C THR A 29 5.29 -4.10 -16.83
N SER A 30 5.99 -3.24 -16.09
CA SER A 30 7.42 -3.35 -15.83
C SER A 30 7.75 -3.17 -14.35
N PRO A 31 8.85 -3.80 -13.85
CA PRO A 31 9.32 -3.58 -12.49
C PRO A 31 9.45 -2.08 -12.18
N ASP A 32 9.09 -1.72 -10.96
CA ASP A 32 9.06 -0.35 -10.45
C ASP A 32 8.02 0.57 -11.13
N ALA A 33 7.11 0.07 -11.97
CA ALA A 33 5.99 0.89 -12.46
C ALA A 33 5.02 1.25 -11.32
N VAL A 34 4.61 0.27 -10.51
CA VAL A 34 3.66 0.47 -9.42
C VAL A 34 4.07 -0.33 -8.20
N HIS A 35 4.26 0.36 -7.09
CA HIS A 35 4.47 -0.25 -5.78
C HIS A 35 3.22 -0.08 -4.92
N ALA A 36 2.60 -1.17 -4.51
CA ALA A 36 1.40 -1.17 -3.67
C ALA A 36 1.75 -1.44 -2.21
N THR A 37 1.35 -0.54 -1.31
CA THR A 37 1.68 -0.60 0.13
C THR A 37 0.45 -0.72 1.01
N ASP A 38 0.48 -1.70 1.92
CA ASP A 38 -0.53 -1.95 2.95
C ASP A 38 0.10 -2.10 4.36
N ILE A 39 -0.70 -1.98 5.41
CA ILE A 39 -0.28 -2.03 6.81
C ILE A 39 -1.09 -3.05 7.61
N ILE A 40 -0.43 -4.12 8.06
CA ILE A 40 -1.00 -5.13 8.94
C ILE A 40 -0.68 -4.82 10.41
N THR A 41 -1.70 -4.84 11.26
CA THR A 41 -1.53 -4.80 12.73
C THR A 41 -1.50 -6.21 13.33
N ARG A 42 -0.51 -6.48 14.18
CA ARG A 42 -0.45 -7.70 15.00
C ARG A 42 -0.08 -7.39 16.45
N TRP A 43 -0.39 -8.32 17.35
CA TRP A 43 -0.09 -8.22 18.77
C TRP A 43 0.90 -9.30 19.18
N MET A 44 2.06 -8.88 19.64
CA MET A 44 3.08 -9.74 20.21
C MET A 44 2.62 -10.31 21.56
N THR A 45 3.28 -11.39 21.99
CA THR A 45 3.14 -11.90 23.35
C THR A 45 3.45 -10.80 24.36
N GLY A 46 2.57 -10.62 25.34
CA GLY A 46 2.64 -9.50 26.29
C GLY A 46 1.87 -8.24 25.86
N GLY A 47 1.11 -8.30 24.75
CA GLY A 47 0.13 -7.27 24.37
C GLY A 47 0.70 -6.08 23.59
N ALA A 48 2.02 -6.01 23.42
CA ALA A 48 2.65 -4.98 22.62
C ALA A 48 2.28 -5.12 21.12
N VAL A 49 1.93 -4.00 20.49
CA VAL A 49 1.56 -3.98 19.07
C VAL A 49 2.79 -3.92 18.16
N VAL A 50 2.65 -4.53 16.99
CA VAL A 50 3.57 -4.36 15.86
C VAL A 50 2.77 -4.01 14.62
N GLN A 51 3.23 -2.98 13.93
CA GLN A 51 2.66 -2.49 12.69
C GLN A 51 3.61 -2.84 11.56
N THR A 52 3.21 -3.79 10.72
CA THR A 52 4.03 -4.24 9.60
C THR A 52 3.54 -3.57 8.33
N PHE A 53 4.43 -2.79 7.73
CA PHE A 53 4.23 -2.14 6.44
C PHE A 53 4.82 -3.06 5.38
N ASN A 54 4.01 -3.40 4.39
CA ASN A 54 4.38 -4.28 3.30
C ASN A 54 4.16 -3.55 1.99
N THR A 55 5.20 -3.50 1.16
CA THR A 55 5.12 -2.99 -0.21
C THR A 55 5.41 -4.12 -1.17
N VAL A 56 4.59 -4.24 -2.21
CA VAL A 56 4.77 -5.20 -3.31
C VAL A 56 4.86 -4.43 -4.62
N ASP A 57 5.89 -4.73 -5.40
CA ASP A 57 5.99 -4.34 -6.80
C ASP A 57 4.96 -5.13 -7.61
N VAL A 58 4.02 -4.44 -8.27
CA VAL A 58 2.83 -5.11 -8.84
C VAL A 58 3.20 -6.01 -10.02
N SER A 59 4.20 -5.66 -10.83
CA SER A 59 4.55 -6.41 -12.04
C SER A 59 5.44 -7.62 -11.74
N SER A 60 6.49 -7.46 -10.92
CA SER A 60 7.45 -8.51 -10.60
C SER A 60 7.08 -9.29 -9.36
N ASN A 61 6.16 -8.76 -8.56
CA ASN A 61 5.73 -9.31 -7.30
C ASN A 61 6.88 -9.45 -6.28
N ASP A 62 7.97 -8.68 -6.43
CA ASP A 62 8.98 -8.50 -5.39
C ASP A 62 8.43 -7.62 -4.27
N ALA A 63 8.97 -7.75 -3.06
CA ALA A 63 8.37 -7.18 -1.87
C ALA A 63 9.40 -6.63 -0.86
N SER A 64 8.95 -5.65 -0.08
CA SER A 64 9.66 -5.08 1.07
C SER A 64 8.73 -5.09 2.28
N SER A 65 9.29 -5.36 3.45
CA SER A 65 8.52 -5.51 4.69
C SER A 65 9.30 -4.92 5.87
N THR A 66 8.69 -3.98 6.59
CA THR A 66 9.29 -3.37 7.80
C THR A 66 8.29 -3.34 8.94
N SER A 67 8.76 -3.41 10.18
CA SER A 67 7.91 -3.46 11.37
C SER A 67 8.20 -2.32 12.33
N HIS A 68 7.14 -1.65 12.77
CA HIS A 68 7.18 -0.44 13.59
C HIS A 68 6.29 -0.58 14.82
N ALA A 69 6.45 0.32 15.79
CA ALA A 69 5.62 0.33 16.99
C ALA A 69 4.23 0.93 16.78
N ALA A 70 4.05 1.78 15.76
CA ALA A 70 2.82 2.53 15.52
C ALA A 70 2.63 2.85 14.03
N LYS A 71 1.37 3.08 13.62
CA LYS A 71 1.00 3.50 12.25
C LYS A 71 1.12 5.01 12.10
N THR A 72 2.33 5.53 12.21
CA THR A 72 2.56 6.98 12.05
C THR A 72 3.03 7.30 10.64
N ALA A 73 2.81 8.54 10.21
CA ALA A 73 3.36 9.01 8.94
C ALA A 73 4.89 8.94 8.89
N ALA A 74 5.57 9.06 10.04
CA ALA A 74 7.02 8.90 10.13
C ALA A 74 7.45 7.42 9.92
N ALA A 75 6.72 6.47 10.51
CA ALA A 75 6.94 5.04 10.27
C ALA A 75 6.69 4.67 8.79
N ALA A 76 5.64 5.24 8.19
CA ALA A 76 5.35 5.07 6.77
C ALA A 76 6.50 5.61 5.90
N CYS A 77 6.96 6.85 6.13
CA CYS A 77 8.10 7.42 5.40
C CYS A 77 9.37 6.57 5.56
N ALA A 78 9.66 6.09 6.77
CA ALA A 78 10.80 5.20 7.02
C ALA A 78 10.67 3.88 6.26
N HIS A 79 9.46 3.32 6.15
CA HIS A 79 9.19 2.15 5.31
C HIS A 79 9.45 2.44 3.83
N PHE A 80 8.90 3.53 3.28
CA PHE A 80 9.09 3.89 1.88
C PHE A 80 10.57 4.09 1.52
N LEU A 81 11.31 4.84 2.34
CA LEU A 81 12.75 5.03 2.13
C LEU A 81 13.52 3.70 2.14
N HIS A 82 13.22 2.83 3.12
CA HIS A 82 13.82 1.49 3.15
C HIS A 82 13.46 0.67 1.90
N THR A 83 12.18 0.70 1.51
CA THR A 83 11.69 -0.02 0.33
C THR A 83 12.40 0.45 -0.94
N TRP A 84 12.52 1.76 -1.15
CA TRP A 84 13.13 2.29 -2.38
C TRP A 84 14.65 2.15 -2.43
N GLN A 85 15.30 1.98 -1.28
CA GLN A 85 16.70 1.54 -1.20
C GLN A 85 16.89 0.07 -1.61
N GLN A 86 15.87 -0.77 -1.44
CA GLN A 86 15.97 -2.23 -1.64
C GLN A 86 15.37 -2.71 -2.97
N LEU A 87 14.14 -2.27 -3.28
CA LEU A 87 13.42 -2.65 -4.50
C LEU A 87 13.82 -1.74 -5.66
N GLY A 88 13.82 -0.43 -5.45
CA GLY A 88 13.86 0.57 -6.51
C GLY A 88 12.86 1.68 -6.22
N VAL A 89 13.03 2.83 -6.86
CA VAL A 89 12.10 3.96 -6.81
C VAL A 89 11.01 3.72 -7.86
N PRO A 90 9.72 3.68 -7.46
CA PRO A 90 8.65 3.44 -8.41
C PRO A 90 8.22 4.71 -9.15
N GLU A 91 7.54 4.54 -10.29
CA GLU A 91 6.81 5.62 -10.94
C GLU A 91 5.58 6.03 -10.13
N VAL A 92 4.82 5.02 -9.63
CA VAL A 92 3.61 5.23 -8.83
C VAL A 92 3.69 4.49 -7.48
N ALA A 93 3.58 5.25 -6.39
CA ALA A 93 3.34 4.70 -5.06
C ALA A 93 1.83 4.59 -4.80
N GLN A 94 1.31 3.37 -4.81
CA GLN A 94 -0.09 3.07 -4.53
C GLN A 94 -0.30 2.79 -3.04
N CYS A 95 -1.21 3.55 -2.42
CA CYS A 95 -1.60 3.38 -1.03
C CYS A 95 -3.12 3.21 -0.89
N ASP A 96 -3.53 2.59 0.20
CA ASP A 96 -4.89 2.76 0.71
C ASP A 96 -5.09 4.18 1.27
N ASN A 97 -6.27 4.44 1.82
CA ASN A 97 -6.62 5.76 2.37
C ASN A 97 -6.26 5.90 3.86
N GLU A 98 -5.44 5.00 4.40
CA GLU A 98 -5.01 5.04 5.80
C GLU A 98 -4.37 6.40 6.11
N SER A 99 -4.66 6.89 7.32
CA SER A 99 -4.25 8.21 7.81
C SER A 99 -2.73 8.40 7.80
N ALA A 100 -1.96 7.32 7.98
CA ALA A 100 -0.51 7.31 7.89
C ALA A 100 0.01 7.71 6.50
N CYS A 101 -0.76 7.40 5.44
CA CYS A 101 -0.44 7.71 4.05
C CYS A 101 -1.09 9.02 3.60
N SER A 102 -2.38 9.23 3.89
CA SER A 102 -3.16 10.38 3.43
C SER A 102 -2.90 11.68 4.21
N GLY A 103 -2.48 11.58 5.48
CA GLY A 103 -2.30 12.75 6.36
C GLY A 103 -3.51 13.11 7.21
N GLY A 104 -4.50 12.20 7.33
CA GLY A 104 -5.68 12.39 8.17
C GLY A 104 -6.79 13.19 7.49
N ASN A 105 -7.63 13.86 8.29
CA ASN A 105 -8.92 14.42 7.84
C ASN A 105 -8.88 15.92 7.50
N HIS A 106 -7.70 16.50 7.27
CA HIS A 106 -7.58 17.93 6.96
C HIS A 106 -8.00 18.24 5.50
N PRO A 107 -8.89 19.21 5.27
CA PRO A 107 -9.25 19.68 3.92
C PRO A 107 -8.03 20.03 3.08
N TRP A 108 -7.91 19.45 1.88
CA TRP A 108 -6.79 19.68 0.96
C TRP A 108 -5.40 19.33 1.52
N GLY A 109 -5.35 18.61 2.64
CA GLY A 109 -4.11 18.24 3.30
C GLY A 109 -3.33 17.20 2.49
N LEU A 110 -2.08 17.51 2.19
CA LEU A 110 -1.11 16.53 1.70
C LEU A 110 -0.27 16.00 2.87
N GLY A 111 -0.47 14.73 3.22
CA GLY A 111 0.27 14.03 4.25
C GLY A 111 1.77 13.93 3.99
N LYS A 112 2.55 13.55 5.01
CA LYS A 112 4.02 13.44 4.90
C LYS A 112 4.46 12.44 3.83
N VAL A 113 3.75 11.31 3.69
CA VAL A 113 4.03 10.32 2.64
C VAL A 113 3.84 10.92 1.26
N VAL A 114 2.74 11.64 1.03
CA VAL A 114 2.49 12.29 -0.26
C VAL A 114 3.60 13.29 -0.58
N ARG A 115 3.98 14.15 0.39
CA ARG A 115 5.08 15.10 0.21
C ARG A 115 6.42 14.41 -0.05
N LEU A 116 6.68 13.28 0.60
CA LEU A 116 7.89 12.48 0.36
C LEU A 116 7.92 11.98 -1.08
N CYS A 117 6.84 11.35 -1.54
CA CYS A 117 6.74 10.85 -2.91
C CYS A 117 6.98 11.98 -3.93
N LEU A 118 6.26 13.10 -3.78
CA LEU A 118 6.41 14.25 -4.67
C LEU A 118 7.83 14.83 -4.65
N SER A 119 8.50 14.85 -3.49
CA SER A 119 9.88 15.34 -3.39
C SER A 119 10.91 14.47 -4.13
N LEU A 120 10.56 13.21 -4.40
CA LEU A 120 11.38 12.24 -5.14
C LEU A 120 10.88 12.04 -6.58
N GLY A 121 9.90 12.83 -7.03
CA GLY A 121 9.31 12.71 -8.36
C GLY A 121 8.41 11.49 -8.55
N ILE A 122 7.88 10.94 -7.46
CA ILE A 122 7.03 9.74 -7.45
C ILE A 122 5.56 10.19 -7.39
N ASP A 123 4.74 9.72 -8.33
CA ASP A 123 3.31 9.97 -8.32
C ASP A 123 2.62 9.11 -7.26
N VAL A 124 1.56 9.62 -6.64
CA VAL A 124 0.82 8.89 -5.60
C VAL A 124 -0.54 8.46 -6.12
N LEU A 125 -0.93 7.22 -5.85
CA LEU A 125 -2.27 6.71 -6.19
C LEU A 125 -3.01 6.23 -4.94
N PHE A 126 -4.17 6.85 -4.65
CA PHE A 126 -5.10 6.35 -3.65
C PHE A 126 -6.16 5.45 -4.27
N ILE A 127 -6.18 4.18 -3.87
CA ILE A 127 -7.20 3.22 -4.33
C ILE A 127 -8.61 3.59 -3.81
N PRO A 128 -9.69 3.05 -4.40
CA PRO A 128 -11.03 3.30 -3.91
C PRO A 128 -11.24 2.78 -2.48
N LEU A 129 -12.05 3.52 -1.72
CA LEU A 129 -12.38 3.15 -0.34
C LEU A 129 -13.11 1.81 -0.29
N GLY A 130 -12.58 0.87 0.50
CA GLY A 130 -13.22 -0.42 0.76
C GLY A 130 -13.18 -1.44 -0.39
N GLU A 131 -12.38 -1.18 -1.43
CA GLU A 131 -12.28 -2.06 -2.60
C GLU A 131 -10.95 -2.84 -2.60
N ALA A 132 -10.92 -3.89 -1.78
CA ALA A 132 -9.82 -4.85 -1.62
C ALA A 132 -9.19 -5.32 -2.96
N ASP A 133 -10.02 -5.51 -3.99
CA ASP A 133 -9.58 -6.03 -5.29
C ASP A 133 -8.48 -5.16 -5.95
N TYR A 134 -8.39 -3.85 -5.66
CA TYR A 134 -7.32 -2.96 -6.16
C TYR A 134 -5.95 -3.21 -5.49
N HIS A 135 -5.93 -4.00 -4.42
CA HIS A 135 -4.75 -4.29 -3.62
C HIS A 135 -4.38 -5.78 -3.64
N SER A 136 -4.93 -6.55 -4.59
CA SER A 136 -4.82 -8.01 -4.65
C SER A 136 -3.38 -8.58 -4.52
N PRO A 137 -2.33 -8.00 -5.16
CA PRO A 137 -0.96 -8.50 -4.99
C PRO A 137 -0.46 -8.40 -3.54
N VAL A 138 -0.64 -7.24 -2.91
CA VAL A 138 -0.18 -7.03 -1.53
C VAL A 138 -1.07 -7.72 -0.51
N GLU A 139 -2.38 -7.90 -0.78
CA GLU A 139 -3.24 -8.75 0.05
C GLU A 139 -2.78 -10.22 0.04
N THR A 140 -2.40 -10.73 -1.13
CA THR A 140 -1.85 -12.08 -1.28
C THR A 140 -0.54 -12.22 -0.51
N PHE A 141 0.36 -11.24 -0.63
CA PHE A 141 1.58 -11.17 0.16
C PHE A 141 1.28 -11.13 1.67
N ASN A 142 0.34 -10.29 2.09
CA ASN A 142 -0.04 -10.11 3.49
C ASN A 142 -0.58 -11.39 4.10
N HIS A 143 -1.39 -12.15 3.35
CA HIS A 143 -1.88 -13.45 3.78
C HIS A 143 -0.73 -14.45 3.98
N LEU A 144 0.17 -14.55 3.00
CA LEU A 144 1.32 -15.46 3.06
C LEU A 144 2.30 -15.08 4.19
N TRP A 145 2.55 -13.78 4.36
CA TRP A 145 3.35 -13.24 5.45
C TRP A 145 2.73 -13.60 6.80
N ALA A 146 1.42 -13.41 6.97
CA ALA A 146 0.73 -13.75 8.20
C ALA A 146 0.81 -15.25 8.49
N GLN A 147 0.73 -16.10 7.48
CA GLN A 147 0.83 -17.55 7.66
C GLN A 147 2.27 -17.99 8.01
N ARG A 148 3.27 -17.48 7.30
CA ARG A 148 4.65 -18.00 7.36
C ARG A 148 5.56 -17.24 8.33
N CYS A 149 5.43 -15.92 8.43
CA CYS A 149 6.18 -15.12 9.40
C CYS A 149 5.49 -15.08 10.76
N TRP A 150 4.16 -14.90 10.78
CA TRP A 150 3.45 -14.66 12.03
C TRP A 150 2.93 -15.95 12.67
N GLY A 151 2.18 -16.77 11.92
CA GLY A 151 1.52 -17.96 12.45
C GLY A 151 2.45 -19.07 12.94
N ARG A 152 3.75 -19.03 12.57
CA ARG A 152 4.75 -20.03 12.94
C ARG A 152 5.65 -19.63 14.11
N HIS A 153 5.49 -18.41 14.61
CA HIS A 153 6.41 -17.82 15.57
C HIS A 153 5.67 -17.09 16.69
N HIS A 154 6.20 -17.20 17.91
CA HIS A 154 5.76 -16.37 19.03
C HIS A 154 6.77 -15.25 19.24
N PHE A 155 6.33 -14.01 19.03
CA PHE A 155 7.18 -12.84 19.17
C PHE A 155 6.94 -12.14 20.51
N THR A 156 8.02 -11.85 21.22
CA THR A 156 8.02 -10.98 22.42
C THR A 156 8.68 -9.63 22.14
N ARG A 157 9.53 -9.54 21.11
CA ARG A 157 10.26 -8.31 20.72
C ARG A 157 10.11 -8.04 19.23
N ARG A 158 9.89 -6.78 18.84
CA ARG A 158 9.76 -6.38 17.42
C ARG A 158 10.98 -6.74 16.57
N ARG A 159 12.19 -6.68 17.13
CA ARG A 159 13.43 -7.03 16.42
C ARG A 159 13.44 -8.48 15.92
N ASP A 160 12.76 -9.38 16.63
CA ASP A 160 12.67 -10.79 16.25
C ASP A 160 11.75 -10.96 15.05
N VAL A 161 10.69 -10.13 14.94
CA VAL A 161 9.83 -10.04 13.75
C VAL A 161 10.67 -9.66 12.54
N SER A 162 11.49 -8.60 12.65
CA SER A 162 12.36 -8.14 11.56
C SER A 162 13.38 -9.19 11.10
N ARG A 163 13.90 -10.01 12.04
CA ARG A 163 14.80 -11.11 11.70
C ARG A 163 14.08 -12.20 10.90
N VAL A 164 12.91 -12.64 11.36
CA VAL A 164 12.11 -13.66 10.65
C VAL A 164 11.64 -13.15 9.28
N GLN A 165 11.24 -11.87 9.19
CA GLN A 165 10.87 -11.21 7.94
C GLN A 165 11.98 -11.27 6.90
N ARG A 166 13.25 -11.07 7.30
CA ARG A 166 14.38 -11.14 6.38
C ARG A 166 14.53 -12.53 5.76
N THR A 167 14.44 -13.58 6.58
CA THR A 167 14.48 -14.97 6.11
C THR A 167 13.30 -15.28 5.20
N PHE A 168 12.10 -14.82 5.56
CA PHE A 168 10.91 -14.98 4.73
C PHE A 168 11.04 -14.26 3.38
N LEU A 169 11.52 -13.03 3.35
CA LEU A 169 11.70 -12.27 2.11
C LEU A 169 12.74 -12.93 1.19
N ALA A 170 13.84 -13.45 1.73
CA ALA A 170 14.83 -14.18 0.95
C ALA A 170 14.22 -15.44 0.31
N TRP A 171 13.44 -16.21 1.07
CA TRP A 171 12.69 -17.35 0.55
C TRP A 171 11.64 -16.94 -0.49
N TYR A 172 10.87 -15.89 -0.18
CA TYR A 172 9.79 -15.39 -1.05
C TYR A 172 10.33 -14.98 -2.43
N ARG A 173 11.46 -14.28 -2.45
CA ARG A 173 12.10 -13.80 -3.67
C ARG A 173 12.68 -14.89 -4.56
N SER A 174 13.25 -15.93 -3.95
CA SER A 174 14.00 -16.97 -4.65
C SER A 174 13.19 -18.24 -4.95
N GLN A 175 12.12 -18.50 -4.19
CA GLN A 175 11.40 -19.79 -4.27
C GLN A 175 9.89 -19.69 -4.42
N TYR A 176 9.27 -18.53 -4.12
CA TYR A 176 7.81 -18.41 -4.19
C TYR A 176 7.37 -17.81 -5.52
N ILE A 177 6.41 -18.47 -6.17
CA ILE A 177 5.71 -17.95 -7.34
C ILE A 177 4.31 -17.58 -6.88
N ALA A 178 3.96 -16.29 -6.94
CA ALA A 178 2.63 -15.84 -6.56
C ALA A 178 1.57 -16.24 -7.59
N PRO A 179 0.30 -16.34 -7.18
CA PRO A 179 -0.80 -16.53 -8.11
C PRO A 179 -0.75 -15.50 -9.24
N ARG A 180 -0.93 -15.97 -10.48
CA ARG A 180 -0.92 -15.15 -11.72
C ARG A 180 0.45 -14.58 -12.09
N GLN A 181 1.53 -14.98 -11.42
CA GLN A 181 2.90 -14.71 -11.85
C GLN A 181 3.48 -15.92 -12.58
N VAL A 182 4.39 -15.65 -13.52
CA VAL A 182 5.01 -16.69 -14.34
C VAL A 182 6.27 -17.29 -13.71
N ASP A 183 6.92 -16.56 -12.81
CA ASP A 183 8.13 -17.02 -12.12
C ASP A 183 8.33 -16.32 -10.75
N THR A 184 9.44 -16.62 -10.08
CA THR A 184 9.82 -16.01 -8.79
C THR A 184 10.19 -14.54 -8.96
N PRO A 185 10.05 -13.71 -7.91
CA PRO A 185 10.39 -12.29 -7.99
C PRO A 185 11.81 -12.02 -8.50
N GLU A 186 12.81 -12.81 -8.09
CA GLU A 186 14.18 -12.65 -8.59
C GLU A 186 14.29 -12.86 -10.09
N ARG A 187 13.60 -13.85 -10.64
CA ARG A 187 13.60 -14.13 -12.07
C ARG A 187 12.76 -13.13 -12.86
N MET A 188 11.62 -12.70 -12.32
CA MET A 188 10.79 -11.63 -12.89
C MET A 188 11.55 -10.30 -13.02
N ARG A 189 12.57 -10.07 -12.19
CA ARG A 189 13.41 -8.86 -12.23
C ARG A 189 14.76 -9.07 -12.94
N LEU A 190 15.00 -10.24 -13.53
CA LEU A 190 16.26 -10.52 -14.22
C LEU A 190 16.40 -9.59 -15.43
N GLY A 191 17.53 -8.87 -15.51
CA GLY A 191 17.79 -7.90 -16.59
C GLY A 191 17.07 -6.56 -16.46
N ALA A 192 16.21 -6.37 -15.46
CA ALA A 192 15.57 -5.08 -15.20
C ALA A 192 16.58 -4.10 -14.57
N ARG A 193 16.64 -2.87 -15.11
CA ARG A 193 17.43 -1.80 -14.51
C ARG A 193 16.74 -1.31 -13.24
N ARG A 194 17.43 -1.40 -12.11
CA ARG A 194 16.93 -0.88 -10.82
C ARG A 194 17.51 0.50 -10.55
N HIS A 195 16.63 1.47 -10.36
CA HIS A 195 16.96 2.80 -9.87
C HIS A 195 16.68 2.85 -8.37
N THR A 196 17.67 2.53 -7.54
CA THR A 196 17.50 2.55 -6.08
C THR A 196 17.79 3.95 -5.53
N LEU A 197 17.09 4.30 -4.45
CA LEU A 197 17.36 5.53 -3.71
C LEU A 197 18.72 5.38 -3.00
N ALA A 198 19.65 6.30 -3.22
CA ALA A 198 20.94 6.24 -2.53
C ALA A 198 20.77 6.61 -1.05
N SER A 199 21.60 6.04 -0.17
CA SER A 199 21.56 6.36 1.26
C SER A 199 21.66 7.86 1.57
N PRO A 200 22.54 8.65 0.91
CA PRO A 200 22.62 10.10 1.12
C PRO A 200 21.32 10.84 0.78
N ASP A 201 20.61 10.40 -0.27
CA ASP A 201 19.34 11.03 -0.67
C ASP A 201 18.24 10.76 0.36
N ALA A 202 18.25 9.55 0.95
CA ALA A 202 17.32 9.19 2.01
C ALA A 202 17.59 9.93 3.33
N THR A 203 18.85 10.21 3.66
CA THR A 203 19.24 10.91 4.90
C THR A 203 19.28 12.43 4.76
N GLY A 204 19.39 12.96 3.54
CA GLY A 204 19.42 14.39 3.24
C GLY A 204 18.05 15.07 3.20
N LEU A 205 16.97 14.35 3.43
CA LEU A 205 15.62 14.91 3.39
C LEU A 205 15.40 15.93 4.53
N PRO A 206 14.81 17.09 4.23
CA PRO A 206 14.54 18.10 5.26
C PRO A 206 13.53 17.58 6.28
N HIS A 207 13.66 18.00 7.54
CA HIS A 207 12.74 17.63 8.61
C HIS A 207 11.27 17.95 8.27
N ARG A 208 11.06 19.07 7.56
CA ARG A 208 9.76 19.44 6.99
C ARG A 208 9.83 19.30 5.47
N LEU A 209 9.15 18.29 4.96
CA LEU A 209 9.05 18.06 3.51
C LEU A 209 8.25 19.18 2.83
N PRO A 210 8.80 19.81 1.78
CA PRO A 210 8.10 20.81 0.99
C PRO A 210 6.93 20.18 0.22
N ILE A 211 6.10 21.03 -0.38
CA ILE A 211 5.19 20.59 -1.43
C ILE A 211 5.95 20.77 -2.75
N CYS A 212 6.22 19.67 -3.43
CA CYS A 212 6.87 19.65 -4.73
C CYS A 212 5.83 19.45 -5.85
N ALA A 213 6.19 19.83 -7.07
CA ALA A 213 5.41 19.49 -8.26
C ALA A 213 5.38 17.98 -8.47
N GLY A 214 4.26 17.47 -8.99
CA GLY A 214 4.00 16.05 -9.27
C GLY A 214 2.51 15.77 -9.25
N ARG A 215 2.09 14.50 -9.32
CA ARG A 215 0.67 14.13 -9.41
C ARG A 215 0.20 13.31 -8.22
N VAL A 216 -1.03 13.61 -7.79
CA VAL A 216 -1.74 12.84 -6.76
C VAL A 216 -3.03 12.33 -7.36
N HIS A 217 -3.01 11.06 -7.70
CA HIS A 217 -4.13 10.35 -8.30
C HIS A 217 -5.02 9.71 -7.24
N ALA A 218 -6.31 9.59 -7.58
CA ALA A 218 -7.23 8.80 -6.79
C ALA A 218 -8.28 8.14 -7.68
N VAL A 219 -8.53 6.86 -7.44
CA VAL A 219 -9.69 6.19 -8.05
C VAL A 219 -10.84 6.24 -7.06
N ARG A 220 -12.00 6.73 -7.52
CA ARG A 220 -13.19 6.88 -6.67
C ARG A 220 -14.42 6.33 -7.34
N ARG A 221 -15.21 5.59 -6.57
CA ARG A 221 -16.56 5.22 -6.96
C ARG A 221 -17.48 6.43 -6.76
N VAL A 222 -18.16 6.84 -7.82
CA VAL A 222 -19.07 7.99 -7.77
C VAL A 222 -20.34 7.60 -7.01
N SER A 223 -20.72 8.42 -6.03
CA SER A 223 -21.93 8.20 -5.22
C SER A 223 -23.21 8.34 -6.05
N GLN A 224 -24.34 7.91 -5.49
CA GLN A 224 -25.66 8.12 -6.12
C GLN A 224 -26.01 9.62 -6.29
N ALA A 225 -25.42 10.49 -5.47
CA ALA A 225 -25.54 11.95 -5.62
C ALA A 225 -24.65 12.52 -6.76
N GLY A 226 -23.82 11.70 -7.42
CA GLY A 226 -22.88 12.16 -8.44
C GLY A 226 -21.66 12.86 -7.87
N ARG A 227 -21.19 12.43 -6.68
CA ARG A 227 -20.09 13.04 -5.94
C ARG A 227 -18.98 12.03 -5.62
N VAL A 228 -17.77 12.52 -5.42
CA VAL A 228 -16.59 11.76 -4.97
C VAL A 228 -15.90 12.49 -3.82
N SER A 229 -15.10 11.77 -3.03
CA SER A 229 -14.25 12.36 -2.00
C SER A 229 -12.78 12.33 -2.44
N LEU A 230 -12.11 13.47 -2.39
CA LEU A 230 -10.68 13.62 -2.68
C LEU A 230 -10.09 14.59 -1.67
N LEU A 231 -8.96 14.24 -1.03
CA LEU A 231 -8.27 15.09 -0.04
C LEU A 231 -9.23 15.71 1.00
N ASN A 232 -10.11 14.87 1.55
CA ASN A 232 -11.13 15.26 2.55
C ASN A 232 -12.14 16.31 2.05
N GLN A 233 -12.33 16.39 0.73
CA GLN A 233 -13.26 17.30 0.09
C GLN A 233 -14.21 16.56 -0.83
N SER A 234 -15.46 17.01 -0.84
CA SER A 234 -16.49 16.41 -1.68
C SER A 234 -16.61 17.16 -2.99
N LEU A 235 -16.32 16.49 -4.09
CA LEU A 235 -16.34 17.05 -5.45
C LEU A 235 -17.55 16.54 -6.23
N ARG A 236 -18.15 17.41 -7.06
CA ARG A 236 -19.26 17.05 -7.94
C ARG A 236 -18.72 16.60 -9.29
N VAL A 237 -18.99 15.35 -9.66
CA VAL A 237 -18.61 14.75 -10.97
C VAL A 237 -19.81 14.69 -11.91
N GLY A 238 -21.03 14.73 -11.35
CA GLY A 238 -22.28 14.68 -12.10
C GLY A 238 -22.92 13.30 -12.11
N LYS A 239 -24.21 13.26 -12.43
CA LYS A 239 -25.05 12.06 -12.30
C LYS A 239 -24.80 11.02 -13.41
N ARG A 240 -24.13 11.39 -14.51
CA ARG A 240 -23.82 10.50 -15.63
C ARG A 240 -22.84 9.38 -15.26
N SER A 241 -22.00 9.61 -14.26
CA SER A 241 -20.98 8.67 -13.81
C SER A 241 -21.38 7.88 -12.55
N ARG A 242 -22.65 7.91 -12.13
CA ARG A 242 -23.14 7.23 -10.92
C ARG A 242 -22.72 5.76 -10.87
N ALA A 243 -22.26 5.34 -9.69
CA ALA A 243 -21.78 3.99 -9.41
C ALA A 243 -20.60 3.50 -10.27
N ARG A 244 -20.04 4.34 -11.16
CA ARG A 244 -18.82 4.05 -11.92
C ARG A 244 -17.59 4.48 -11.13
N TYR A 245 -16.46 3.86 -11.45
CA TYR A 245 -15.16 4.34 -10.99
C TYR A 245 -14.66 5.44 -11.92
N VAL A 246 -14.12 6.49 -11.33
CA VAL A 246 -13.47 7.59 -12.05
C VAL A 246 -12.06 7.77 -11.53
N TRP A 247 -11.15 8.09 -12.45
CA TRP A 247 -9.78 8.47 -12.16
C TRP A 247 -9.72 9.98 -11.94
N LEU A 248 -9.24 10.39 -10.77
CA LEU A 248 -9.02 11.79 -10.40
C LEU A 248 -7.52 12.09 -10.49
N MET A 249 -7.19 13.27 -10.99
CA MET A 249 -5.82 13.79 -11.14
C MET A 249 -5.76 15.20 -10.59
#